data_AF-A0A2V8H619-F1
#
_entry.id   AF-A0A2V8H619-F1
#
_cell.length_a   1.000
_cell.length_b   1.000
_cell.length_c   1.000
_cell.angle_alpha   90.00
_cell.angle_beta   90.00
_cell.angle_gamma   90.00
#
_symmetry.space_group_name_H-M   'P 1'
#
loop_
_entity.id
_entity.type
_entity.pdbx_description
1 polymer ?
#
loop_
_entity_poly.entity_id
_entity_poly.type
_entity_poly.pdbx_seq_one_letter_code
_entity_poly.pdbx_strand_id
1 'polypeptide(L)'
;MRVRFAPSPTGQLHVGNARTALFNWLFARGSGGTFVLRIEDTDFARSTKEAEGSAIDDLRWLGLNWDEGPDAGGDHGPYRQSERLHIYRAHAVEPLSGAAEHAAAQVRGALPQHLARRRAQAHRRRREGDDPLSRARCGSRDCLGRSGPCTRLIHDGRHRRFRPRPVRRDPGLQLRGCR
;
A
#
# COMPACT_ATOMS: atom_id res chain seq x y z
N MET A 1 -24.74 6.38 18.99
CA MET A 1 -23.83 6.36 17.82
C MET A 1 -22.54 5.64 18.21
N ARG A 2 -21.91 4.87 17.32
CA ARG A 2 -20.72 4.06 17.64
C ARG A 2 -19.68 4.19 16.54
N VAL A 3 -18.44 4.52 16.90
CA VAL A 3 -17.32 4.66 15.95
C VAL A 3 -16.13 3.86 16.44
N ARG A 4 -15.27 3.45 15.50
CA ARG A 4 -14.09 2.65 15.80
C ARG A 4 -12.81 3.29 15.31
N PHE A 5 -11.73 3.09 16.05
CA PHE A 5 -10.37 3.25 15.55
C PHE A 5 -9.72 1.87 15.48
N ALA A 6 -9.15 1.54 14.31
CA ALA A 6 -8.67 0.20 14.00
C ALA A 6 -7.20 0.22 13.55
N PRO A 7 -6.23 0.37 14.47
CA PRO A 7 -4.82 0.35 14.13
C PRO A 7 -4.33 -1.08 13.85
N SER A 8 -3.47 -1.22 12.85
CA SER A 8 -2.67 -2.43 12.65
C SER A 8 -1.36 -2.29 13.44
N PRO A 9 -0.99 -3.25 14.30
CA PRO A 9 0.19 -3.15 15.16
C PRO A 9 1.48 -3.47 14.38
N THR A 10 1.78 -2.70 13.33
CA THR A 10 2.96 -2.93 12.46
C THR A 10 4.13 -2.00 12.75
N GLY A 11 4.03 -1.18 13.80
CA GLY A 11 5.04 -0.19 14.18
C GLY A 11 4.44 0.98 14.97
N GLN A 12 5.15 2.11 14.99
CA GLN A 12 4.76 3.31 15.74
C GLN A 12 3.48 3.97 15.21
N LEU A 13 2.73 4.61 16.11
CA LEU A 13 1.57 5.40 15.75
C LEU A 13 2.00 6.66 14.99
N HIS A 14 1.78 6.69 13.67
CA HIS A 14 2.07 7.87 12.87
C HIS A 14 0.94 8.93 12.99
N VAL A 15 1.27 10.18 12.68
CA VAL A 15 0.37 11.35 12.82
C VAL A 15 -0.97 11.18 12.08
N GLY A 16 -0.96 10.51 10.92
CA GLY A 16 -2.17 10.21 10.17
C GLY A 16 -3.17 9.34 10.95
N ASN A 17 -2.67 8.28 11.59
CA ASN A 17 -3.46 7.43 12.47
C ASN A 17 -3.95 8.18 13.71
N ALA A 18 -3.07 8.97 14.35
CA ALA A 18 -3.44 9.79 15.50
C ALA A 18 -4.56 10.78 15.16
N ARG A 19 -4.51 11.43 13.99
CA ARG A 19 -5.56 12.34 13.51
C ARG A 19 -6.91 11.61 13.32
N THR A 20 -6.90 10.43 12.72
CA THR A 20 -8.13 9.64 12.56
C THR A 20 -8.70 9.20 13.90
N ALA A 21 -7.84 8.77 14.83
CA ALA A 21 -8.26 8.41 16.18
C ALA A 21 -8.89 9.61 16.90
N LEU A 22 -8.25 10.77 16.84
CA LEU A 22 -8.75 12.01 17.44
C LEU A 22 -10.12 12.41 16.89
N PHE A 23 -10.32 12.36 15.57
CA PHE A 23 -11.61 12.70 14.98
C PHE A 23 -12.73 11.75 15.38
N ASN A 24 -12.46 10.45 15.38
CA ASN A 24 -13.44 9.47 15.85
C ASN A 24 -13.76 9.69 17.33
N TRP A 25 -12.75 9.96 18.15
CA TRP A 25 -12.92 10.25 19.57
C TRP A 25 -13.75 11.51 19.81
N LEU A 26 -13.40 12.64 19.16
CA LEU A 26 -14.14 13.90 19.26
C LEU A 26 -15.58 13.74 18.80
N PHE A 27 -15.79 13.01 17.72
CA PHE A 27 -17.12 12.76 17.17
C PHE A 27 -17.97 11.89 18.10
N ALA A 28 -17.37 10.87 18.74
CA ALA A 28 -18.03 10.08 19.76
C ALA A 28 -18.41 10.95 20.97
N ARG A 29 -17.46 11.71 21.54
CA ARG A 29 -17.71 12.55 22.72
C ARG A 29 -18.71 13.67 22.46
N GLY A 30 -18.64 14.32 21.30
CA GLY A 30 -19.59 15.37 20.90
C GLY A 30 -21.01 14.87 20.68
N SER A 31 -21.19 13.58 20.39
CA SER A 31 -22.51 12.98 20.12
C SER A 31 -23.02 12.08 21.25
N GLY A 32 -22.31 12.01 22.39
CA GLY A 32 -22.61 11.03 23.46
C GLY A 32 -22.54 9.58 22.99
N GLY A 33 -21.70 9.29 21.98
CA GLY A 33 -21.50 7.97 21.40
C GLY A 33 -20.36 7.18 22.06
N THR A 34 -20.16 5.96 21.57
CA THR A 34 -19.12 5.03 22.02
C THR A 34 -17.91 5.08 21.08
N PHE A 35 -16.71 5.26 21.64
CA PHE A 35 -15.44 5.14 20.94
C PHE A 35 -14.84 3.74 21.20
N VAL A 36 -14.68 2.96 20.14
CA VAL A 36 -14.21 1.56 20.19
C VAL A 36 -12.78 1.46 19.65
N LEU A 37 -11.86 0.86 20.41
CA LEU A 37 -10.54 0.48 19.94
C LEU A 37 -10.54 -0.99 19.48
N ARG A 38 -10.09 -1.26 18.25
CA ARG A 38 -9.99 -2.62 17.71
C ARG A 38 -8.63 -2.87 17.08
N ILE A 39 -7.91 -3.89 17.53
CA ILE A 39 -6.57 -4.20 17.00
C ILE A 39 -6.71 -5.10 15.77
N GLU A 40 -6.16 -4.66 14.64
CA GLU A 40 -6.15 -5.41 13.37
C GLU A 40 -4.83 -6.19 13.23
N ASP A 41 -4.71 -7.30 13.97
CA ASP A 41 -3.51 -8.13 14.11
C ASP A 41 -3.50 -9.40 13.24
N THR A 42 -4.22 -9.42 12.12
CA THR A 42 -4.26 -10.62 11.23
C THR A 42 -2.97 -10.88 10.45
N ASP A 43 -2.11 -9.88 10.32
CA ASP A 43 -0.84 -10.04 9.61
C ASP A 43 0.27 -10.43 10.60
N PHE A 44 0.33 -11.70 10.96
CA PHE A 44 1.30 -12.22 11.95
C PHE A 44 2.76 -11.93 11.60
N ALA A 45 3.11 -11.72 10.33
CA ALA A 45 4.49 -11.42 9.93
C ALA A 45 4.90 -9.97 10.25
N ARG A 46 3.91 -9.06 10.35
CA ARG A 46 4.14 -7.64 10.63
C ARG A 46 3.62 -7.20 11.99
N SER A 47 2.68 -7.96 12.57
CA SER A 47 2.02 -7.65 13.83
C SER A 47 2.81 -8.21 15.00
N THR A 48 3.32 -7.32 15.88
CA THR A 48 3.99 -7.72 17.12
C THR A 48 3.24 -7.22 18.34
N LYS A 49 3.39 -7.91 19.48
CA LYS A 49 2.74 -7.52 20.73
C LYS A 49 3.30 -6.21 21.28
N GLU A 50 4.58 -5.94 21.00
CA GLU A 50 5.25 -4.70 21.35
C GLU A 50 4.64 -3.51 20.58
N ALA A 51 4.34 -3.69 19.29
CA ALA A 51 3.70 -2.67 18.48
C ALA A 51 2.23 -2.43 18.88
N GLU A 52 1.52 -3.49 19.31
CA GLU A 52 0.18 -3.35 19.91
C GLU A 52 0.25 -2.52 21.19
N GLY A 53 1.17 -2.84 22.10
CA GLY A 53 1.40 -2.10 23.35
C GLY A 53 1.75 -0.63 23.10
N SER A 54 2.72 -0.37 22.21
CA SER A 54 3.10 0.99 21.83
C SER A 54 1.92 1.79 21.30
N ALA A 55 1.06 1.20 20.46
CA ALA A 55 -0.11 1.91 19.93
C ALA A 55 -1.14 2.23 21.03
N ILE A 56 -1.36 1.32 21.98
CA ILE A 56 -2.24 1.54 23.14
C ILE A 56 -1.69 2.66 24.03
N ASP A 57 -0.39 2.64 24.31
CA ASP A 57 0.28 3.64 25.14
C ASP A 57 0.29 5.02 24.47
N ASP A 58 0.56 5.09 23.17
CA ASP A 58 0.50 6.34 22.39
C ASP A 58 -0.90 6.97 22.44
N LEU A 59 -1.96 6.16 22.31
CA LEU A 59 -3.35 6.65 22.40
C LEU A 59 -3.69 7.15 23.81
N ARG A 60 -3.24 6.45 24.85
CA ARG A 60 -3.42 6.88 26.24
C ARG A 60 -2.66 8.17 26.53
N TRP A 61 -1.43 8.29 26.03
CA TRP A 61 -0.62 9.50 26.15
C TRP A 61 -1.29 10.71 25.48
N LEU A 62 -1.94 10.49 24.33
CA LEU A 62 -2.77 11.51 23.67
C LEU A 62 -4.10 11.82 24.40
N GLY A 63 -4.44 11.10 25.47
CA GLY A 63 -5.69 11.25 26.22
C GLY A 63 -6.92 10.67 25.52
N LEU A 64 -6.72 9.83 24.48
CA LEU A 64 -7.79 9.26 23.66
C LEU A 64 -8.34 7.97 24.28
N ASN A 65 -9.02 8.11 25.41
CA ASN A 65 -9.62 6.96 26.10
C ASN A 65 -10.81 6.38 25.31
N TRP A 66 -10.82 5.05 25.15
CA TRP A 66 -11.89 4.28 24.55
C TRP A 66 -12.83 3.67 25.59
N ASP A 67 -14.09 3.51 25.20
CA ASP A 67 -15.13 2.95 26.05
C ASP A 67 -15.21 1.41 25.87
N GLU A 68 -14.83 0.91 24.70
CA GLU A 68 -14.71 -0.52 24.41
C GLU A 68 -13.35 -0.81 23.75
N GLY A 69 -12.71 -1.91 24.14
CA GLY A 69 -11.39 -2.21 23.62
C GLY A 69 -10.76 -3.50 24.16
N PRO A 70 -9.54 -3.81 23.71
CA PRO A 70 -8.84 -5.06 24.06
C PRO A 70 -8.53 -5.21 25.56
N ASP A 71 -8.43 -4.10 26.28
CA ASP A 71 -8.16 -3.97 27.72
C ASP A 71 -9.39 -3.51 28.51
N ALA A 72 -10.23 -2.65 27.93
CA ALA A 72 -11.47 -2.15 28.55
C ALA A 72 -12.63 -3.17 28.49
N GLY A 73 -12.55 -4.16 27.60
CA GLY A 73 -13.63 -5.10 27.35
C GLY A 73 -14.82 -4.45 26.64
N GLY A 74 -16.02 -4.96 26.92
CA GLY A 74 -17.29 -4.49 26.37
C GLY A 74 -18.05 -5.59 25.62
N ASP A 75 -19.33 -5.33 25.36
CA ASP A 75 -20.30 -6.34 24.92
C ASP A 75 -20.05 -6.94 23.53
N HIS A 76 -19.21 -6.31 22.71
CA HIS A 76 -18.94 -6.69 21.31
C HIS A 76 -17.55 -7.30 21.10
N GLY A 77 -16.91 -7.72 22.18
CA GLY A 77 -15.63 -8.42 22.16
C GLY A 77 -15.70 -9.76 21.40
N PRO A 78 -14.54 -10.36 21.07
CA PRO A 78 -13.19 -9.86 21.32
C PRO A 78 -12.78 -8.69 20.39
N TYR A 79 -11.91 -7.80 20.86
CA TYR A 79 -11.46 -6.60 20.13
C TYR A 79 -10.12 -6.77 19.42
N ARG A 80 -9.54 -7.98 19.45
CA ARG A 80 -8.43 -8.38 18.58
C ARG A 80 -8.96 -9.21 17.42
N GLN A 81 -8.47 -8.94 16.23
CA GLN A 81 -8.96 -9.60 15.03
C GLN A 81 -8.53 -11.06 14.95
N SER A 82 -7.33 -11.38 15.43
CA SER A 82 -6.79 -12.75 15.53
C SER A 82 -7.68 -13.68 16.36
N GLU A 83 -8.36 -13.16 17.39
CA GLU A 83 -9.28 -13.91 18.25
C GLU A 83 -10.65 -14.16 17.58
N ARG A 84 -10.96 -13.43 16.50
CA ARG A 84 -12.27 -13.48 15.80
C ARG A 84 -12.31 -14.41 14.59
N LEU A 85 -11.26 -15.20 14.34
CA LEU A 85 -11.17 -16.09 13.17
C LEU A 85 -12.35 -17.06 13.04
N HIS A 86 -12.92 -17.52 14.16
CA HIS A 86 -14.09 -18.39 14.17
C HIS A 86 -15.35 -17.70 13.61
N ILE A 87 -15.55 -16.42 13.92
CA ILE A 87 -16.65 -15.59 13.40
C ILE A 87 -16.51 -15.45 11.88
N TYR A 88 -15.30 -15.16 11.40
CA TYR A 88 -15.05 -15.03 9.96
C TYR A 88 -15.27 -16.34 9.22
N ARG A 89 -14.88 -17.48 9.79
CA ARG A 89 -15.17 -18.79 9.19
C ARG A 89 -16.67 -19.02 9.07
N ALA A 90 -17.44 -18.77 10.13
CA ALA A 90 -18.89 -18.95 10.10
C ALA A 90 -19.55 -18.13 8.97
N HIS A 91 -19.15 -16.88 8.79
CA HIS A 91 -19.68 -16.01 7.74
C HIS A 91 -19.06 -16.22 6.35
N ALA A 92 -17.89 -16.85 6.24
CA ALA A 92 -17.27 -17.15 4.95
C ALA A 92 -17.84 -18.44 4.34
N VAL A 93 -18.28 -19.40 5.14
CA VAL A 93 -18.81 -20.69 4.66
C VAL A 93 -20.15 -20.53 3.94
N GLU A 94 -21.00 -19.61 4.39
CA GLU A 94 -22.33 -19.37 3.78
C GLU A 94 -22.23 -18.94 2.30
N PRO A 95 -21.48 -17.88 1.94
CA PRO A 95 -21.39 -17.40 0.55
C PRO A 95 -20.52 -18.30 -0.34
N LEU A 96 -19.54 -19.02 0.25
CA LEU A 96 -18.65 -19.90 -0.50
C LEU A 96 -19.34 -21.18 -0.97
N SER A 97 -20.45 -21.59 -0.38
CA SER A 97 -21.24 -22.72 -0.90
C SER A 97 -21.68 -22.51 -2.36
N GLY A 98 -21.97 -21.27 -2.78
CA GLY A 98 -22.25 -20.92 -4.18
C GLY A 98 -21.07 -20.30 -4.94
N ALA A 99 -20.18 -19.57 -4.28
CA ALA A 99 -19.06 -18.87 -4.92
C ALA A 99 -17.76 -19.71 -5.07
N ALA A 100 -17.56 -20.75 -4.25
CA ALA A 100 -16.38 -21.60 -4.34
C ALA A 100 -16.36 -22.42 -5.64
N GLU A 101 -17.52 -22.81 -6.19
CA GLU A 101 -17.59 -23.45 -7.51
C GLU A 101 -17.09 -22.50 -8.62
N HIS A 102 -17.51 -21.23 -8.58
CA HIS A 102 -17.06 -20.21 -9.53
C HIS A 102 -15.57 -19.85 -9.38
N ALA A 103 -15.09 -19.71 -8.15
CA ALA A 103 -13.68 -19.40 -7.87
C ALA A 103 -12.76 -20.58 -8.23
N ALA A 104 -13.14 -21.82 -7.92
CA ALA A 104 -12.38 -23.01 -8.29
C ALA A 104 -12.34 -23.20 -9.82
N ALA A 105 -13.39 -22.82 -10.56
CA ALA A 105 -13.37 -22.78 -12.02
C ALA A 105 -12.38 -21.75 -12.58
N GLN A 106 -12.34 -20.53 -12.02
CA GLN A 106 -11.38 -19.49 -12.45
C GLN A 106 -9.92 -19.83 -12.11
N VAL A 107 -9.64 -20.35 -10.92
CA VAL A 107 -8.26 -20.72 -10.52
C VAL A 107 -7.71 -21.87 -11.36
N ARG A 108 -8.54 -22.87 -11.69
CA ARG A 108 -8.13 -24.01 -12.54
C ARG A 108 -7.94 -23.62 -14.01
N GLY A 109 -8.71 -22.67 -14.55
CA GLY A 109 -8.63 -22.27 -15.95
C GLY A 109 -7.65 -21.12 -16.25
N ALA A 110 -7.57 -20.11 -15.39
CA ALA A 110 -6.95 -18.82 -15.72
C ALA A 110 -5.53 -18.63 -15.15
N LEU A 111 -5.21 -19.24 -14.00
CA LEU A 111 -3.97 -18.95 -13.28
C LEU A 111 -2.70 -19.39 -14.04
N PRO A 112 -2.63 -20.60 -14.64
CA PRO A 112 -1.43 -21.01 -15.40
C PRO A 112 -1.22 -20.15 -16.65
N GLN A 113 -2.30 -19.85 -17.37
CA GLN A 113 -2.24 -19.07 -18.62
C GLN A 113 -1.87 -17.61 -18.36
N HIS A 114 -2.40 -16.99 -17.31
CA HIS A 114 -2.08 -15.60 -16.96
C HIS A 114 -0.63 -15.45 -16.50
N LEU A 115 -0.12 -16.39 -15.69
CA LEU A 115 1.30 -16.40 -15.28
C LEU A 115 2.24 -16.65 -16.46
N ALA A 116 1.89 -17.56 -17.38
CA ALA A 116 2.66 -17.80 -18.60
C ALA A 116 2.70 -16.56 -19.50
N ARG A 117 1.57 -15.85 -19.68
CA ARG A 117 1.51 -14.58 -20.42
C ARG A 117 2.38 -13.50 -19.78
N ARG A 118 2.35 -13.35 -18.46
CA ARG A 118 3.20 -12.39 -17.74
C ARG A 118 4.69 -12.71 -17.87
N ARG A 119 5.07 -13.99 -17.79
CA ARG A 119 6.45 -14.46 -18.05
C ARG A 119 6.88 -14.18 -19.48
N ALA A 120 6.04 -14.51 -20.47
CA ALA A 120 6.31 -14.25 -21.88
C ALA A 120 6.46 -12.73 -22.17
N GLN A 121 5.60 -11.89 -21.60
CA GLN A 121 5.72 -10.43 -21.69
C GLN A 121 7.01 -9.92 -21.02
N ALA A 122 7.39 -10.46 -19.86
CA ALA A 122 8.65 -10.10 -19.20
C ALA A 122 9.87 -10.50 -20.05
N HIS A 123 9.86 -11.68 -20.67
CA HIS A 123 10.92 -12.10 -21.60
C HIS A 123 10.96 -11.22 -22.86
N ARG A 124 9.80 -10.84 -23.40
CA ARG A 124 9.70 -9.93 -24.55
C ARG A 124 10.26 -8.55 -24.21
N ARG A 125 9.90 -7.97 -23.07
CA ARG A 125 10.45 -6.68 -22.59
C ARG A 125 11.97 -6.73 -22.42
N ARG A 126 12.51 -7.83 -21.88
CA ARG A 126 13.97 -8.05 -21.78
C ARG A 126 14.65 -8.12 -23.15
N ARG A 127 14.03 -8.79 -24.14
CA ARG A 127 14.56 -8.85 -25.52
C ARG A 127 14.48 -7.50 -26.24
N GLU A 128 13.41 -6.74 -26.00
CA GLU A 128 13.18 -5.42 -26.59
C GLU A 128 13.98 -4.31 -25.87
N GLY A 129 14.71 -4.65 -24.80
CA GLY A 129 15.55 -3.72 -24.04
C GLY A 129 14.75 -2.69 -23.23
N ASP A 130 13.46 -2.93 -23.00
CA ASP A 130 12.55 -2.03 -22.30
C ASP A 130 12.54 -2.34 -20.80
N ASP A 131 13.69 -2.13 -20.16
CA ASP A 131 13.86 -2.25 -18.71
C ASP A 131 13.34 -0.97 -18.04
N PRO A 132 12.31 -1.03 -17.17
CA PRO A 132 11.81 0.15 -16.47
C PRO A 132 12.88 0.85 -15.62
N LEU A 133 13.95 0.16 -15.20
CA LEU A 133 15.09 0.77 -14.50
C LEU A 133 16.01 1.58 -15.43
N SER A 134 15.95 1.33 -16.74
CA SER A 134 16.71 2.10 -17.74
C SER A 134 16.05 3.45 -18.11
N ARG A 135 14.75 3.60 -17.81
CA ARG A 135 13.96 4.83 -17.99
C ARG A 135 13.99 5.78 -16.79
N ALA A 136 14.53 5.36 -15.65
CA ALA A 136 14.85 6.26 -14.54
C ALA A 136 16.13 7.06 -14.84
N ARG A 137 16.07 7.98 -15.81
CA ARG A 137 17.09 9.02 -15.99
C ARG A 137 16.63 10.31 -15.32
N CYS A 138 17.36 10.64 -14.25
CA CYS A 138 17.64 11.98 -13.75
C CYS A 138 16.44 12.92 -13.54
N GLY A 139 15.82 12.82 -12.36
CA GLY A 139 14.90 13.83 -11.83
C GLY A 139 15.58 14.82 -10.86
N SER A 140 16.88 15.10 -10.99
CA SER A 140 17.54 16.12 -10.17
C SER A 140 17.62 17.44 -10.93
N ARG A 141 17.01 18.47 -10.36
CA ARG A 141 17.07 19.87 -10.81
C ARG A 141 18.46 20.53 -10.70
N ASP A 142 19.51 19.78 -10.38
CA ASP A 142 20.86 20.31 -10.09
C ASP A 142 21.90 19.97 -11.16
N CYS A 143 21.57 20.21 -12.43
CA CYS A 143 22.55 20.21 -13.53
C CYS A 143 22.89 21.62 -14.02
N LEU A 144 22.71 22.64 -13.19
CA LEU A 144 23.23 23.98 -13.47
C LEU A 144 24.69 24.04 -12.99
N GLY A 145 25.63 23.90 -13.93
CA GLY A 145 26.95 24.55 -13.77
C GLY A 145 28.22 23.71 -13.84
N ARG A 146 28.26 22.53 -14.48
CA ARG A 146 29.55 21.91 -14.84
C ARG A 146 29.56 21.39 -16.28
N SER A 147 30.30 22.10 -17.13
CA SER A 147 30.67 21.68 -18.48
C SER A 147 31.71 20.57 -18.40
N GLY A 148 31.26 19.31 -18.43
CA GLY A 148 32.13 18.14 -18.56
C GLY A 148 31.33 16.94 -19.04
N PRO A 149 31.88 16.07 -19.91
CA PRO A 149 31.18 14.90 -20.38
C PRO A 149 30.96 13.93 -19.23
N CYS A 150 29.69 13.56 -19.01
CA CYS A 150 29.31 12.51 -18.06
C CYS A 150 29.69 11.16 -18.65
N THR A 151 30.94 10.74 -18.42
CA THR A 151 31.49 9.47 -18.91
C THR A 151 30.82 8.33 -18.16
N ARG A 152 29.80 7.72 -18.77
CA ARG A 152 29.22 6.46 -18.29
C ARG A 152 30.21 5.35 -18.61
N LEU A 153 30.87 4.79 -17.59
CA LEU A 153 31.60 3.53 -17.73
C LEU A 153 30.61 2.45 -18.20
N ILE A 154 30.86 1.89 -19.38
CA ILE A 154 30.15 0.72 -19.90
C ILE A 154 31.15 -0.43 -19.91
N HIS A 155 30.89 -1.44 -19.09
CA HIS A 155 31.51 -2.77 -19.24
C HIS A 155 30.86 -3.47 -20.45
N ASP A 156 31.67 -4.18 -21.24
CA ASP A 156 31.33 -5.03 -22.39
C ASP A 156 31.23 -4.35 -23.78
N GLY A 157 32.39 -3.93 -24.29
CA GLY A 157 33.09 -4.66 -25.37
C GLY A 157 32.40 -4.96 -26.72
N ARG A 158 31.22 -4.41 -27.06
CA ARG A 158 30.65 -4.54 -28.42
C ARG A 158 30.04 -3.23 -28.92
N HIS A 159 30.78 -2.52 -29.77
CA HIS A 159 30.30 -1.33 -30.47
C HIS A 159 29.24 -1.67 -31.51
N ARG A 160 27.96 -1.34 -31.24
CA ARG A 160 26.97 -1.14 -32.30
C ARG A 160 26.77 0.36 -32.52
N ARG A 161 27.08 0.85 -33.72
CA ARG A 161 26.81 2.25 -34.13
C ARG A 161 25.30 2.45 -34.20
N PHE A 162 24.73 3.19 -33.26
CA PHE A 162 23.34 3.62 -33.28
C PHE A 162 23.24 4.89 -34.15
N ARG A 163 22.58 4.80 -35.33
CA ARG A 163 22.25 6.00 -36.12
C ARG A 163 20.98 6.63 -35.53
N PRO A 164 20.99 7.92 -35.11
CA PRO A 164 19.77 8.57 -34.66
C PRO A 164 18.79 8.76 -35.83
N ARG A 165 17.51 8.47 -35.61
CA ARG A 165 16.43 8.84 -36.53
C ARG A 165 16.14 10.35 -36.36
N PRO A 166 15.90 11.10 -37.45
CA PRO A 166 15.54 12.51 -37.34
C PRO A 166 14.14 12.66 -36.73
N VAL A 167 14.03 13.54 -35.74
CA VAL A 167 12.78 13.92 -35.08
C VAL A 167 12.02 14.86 -36.02
N ARG A 168 10.78 14.51 -36.39
CA ARG A 168 9.87 15.45 -37.09
C ARG A 168 9.49 16.58 -36.13
N ARG A 169 9.68 17.84 -36.56
CA ARG A 169 9.18 19.01 -35.83
C ARG A 169 7.69 19.18 -36.13
N ASP A 170 6.87 19.23 -35.08
CA ASP A 170 5.45 19.61 -35.17
C ASP A 170 5.33 21.13 -35.41
N PRO A 171 4.72 21.60 -36.50
CA PRO A 171 4.51 23.01 -36.75
C PRO A 171 3.21 23.46 -36.07
N GLY A 172 3.22 23.70 -34.76
CA GLY A 172 1.97 24.07 -34.08
C GLY A 172 2.02 24.61 -32.66
N LEU A 173 3.18 24.79 -32.02
CA LEU A 173 3.24 25.29 -30.65
C LEU A 173 3.93 26.65 -30.58
N GLN A 174 3.14 27.72 -30.72
CA GLN A 174 3.57 29.09 -30.39
C GLN A 174 3.73 29.21 -28.87
N LEU A 175 4.96 29.44 -28.43
CA LEU A 175 5.30 29.82 -27.06
C LEU A 175 4.86 31.28 -26.85
N ARG A 176 3.82 31.51 -26.04
CA ARG A 176 3.50 32.84 -25.51
C ARG A 176 4.58 33.23 -24.50
N GLY A 177 5.25 34.35 -24.75
CA GLY A 177 6.30 34.88 -23.88
C GLY A 177 5.73 35.40 -22.56
N CYS A 178 6.38 35.02 -21.47
CA CYS A 178 6.25 35.70 -20.19
C CYS A 178 6.94 37.08 -20.28
N ARG A 179 6.18 38.14 -20.06
CA ARG A 179 6.64 39.35 -19.40
C ARG A 179 5.93 39.46 -18.06
#